data_AF-A0A0D8Y4T0-F1
#
_entry.id   AF-A0A0D8Y4T0-F1
#
_cell.length_a   1.000
_cell.length_b   1.000
_cell.length_c   1.000
_cell.angle_alpha   90.00
_cell.angle_beta   90.00
_cell.angle_gamma   90.00
#
_symmetry.space_group_name_H-M   'P 1'
#
loop_
_entity.id
_entity.type
_entity.pdbx_description
1 polymer ?
#
loop_
_entity_poly.entity_id
_entity_poly.type
_entity_poly.pdbx_seq_one_letter_code
_entity_poly.pdbx_strand_id
1 'polypeptide(L)'
;MAMAARGRSSKLPPEVNRILYIKNLPYKITSSEMYEIFGKFGAIRQIRVGSTNETRGTAFVVYEDIYDAKNACEHMSGFNVSNRYLVVLYYQATKAYKRMDTEKAKERLEEVKERYGIGGDLSKQKMAYTPTPRR
;
A
#
# COMPACT_ATOMS: atom_id res chain seq x y z
N MET A 1 -25.05 17.80 -35.21
CA MET A 1 -23.79 17.84 -34.43
C MET A 1 -24.02 18.68 -33.19
N ALA A 2 -24.14 18.05 -32.02
CA ALA A 2 -23.90 18.63 -30.69
C ALA A 2 -24.33 17.60 -29.64
N MET A 3 -23.41 16.74 -29.20
CA MET A 3 -23.64 15.92 -28.00
C MET A 3 -22.96 16.59 -26.81
N ALA A 4 -23.81 16.93 -25.85
CA ALA A 4 -23.57 17.69 -24.64
C ALA A 4 -22.30 17.30 -23.88
N ALA A 5 -21.47 18.30 -23.59
CA ALA A 5 -20.50 18.27 -22.51
C ALA A 5 -21.26 18.16 -21.17
N ARG A 6 -21.50 16.92 -20.71
CA ARG A 6 -21.99 16.68 -19.36
C ARG A 6 -20.86 17.01 -18.38
N GLY A 7 -21.05 18.06 -17.60
CA GLY A 7 -20.18 18.42 -16.48
C GLY A 7 -19.99 17.23 -15.55
N ARG A 8 -18.79 16.64 -15.56
CA ARG A 8 -18.38 15.59 -14.63
C ARG A 8 -17.92 16.23 -13.32
N SER A 9 -18.89 16.70 -12.54
CA SER A 9 -18.68 17.01 -11.12
C SER A 9 -19.62 16.17 -10.26
N SER A 10 -19.57 14.84 -10.44
CA SER A 10 -20.00 13.92 -9.40
C SER A 10 -18.86 13.84 -8.38
N LYS A 11 -19.05 14.48 -7.22
CA LYS A 11 -18.10 14.41 -6.11
C LYS A 11 -17.80 12.93 -5.82
N LEU A 12 -16.58 12.50 -6.10
CA LEU A 12 -16.13 11.14 -5.81
C LEU A 12 -15.99 10.96 -4.29
N PRO A 13 -16.26 9.76 -3.74
CA PRO A 13 -16.01 9.48 -2.34
C PRO A 13 -14.56 9.84 -1.96
N PRO A 14 -14.31 10.32 -0.73
CA PRO A 14 -12.97 10.72 -0.28
C PRO A 14 -11.96 9.57 -0.27
N GLU A 15 -12.44 8.34 -0.38
CA GLU A 15 -11.62 7.13 -0.45
C GLU A 15 -11.05 6.87 -1.85
N VAL A 16 -11.61 7.49 -2.90
CA VAL A 16 -11.15 7.32 -4.27
C VAL A 16 -9.86 8.12 -4.47
N ASN A 17 -8.86 7.47 -5.03
CA ASN A 17 -7.56 8.07 -5.30
C ASN A 17 -7.12 7.76 -6.73
N ARG A 18 -6.31 8.65 -7.31
CA ARG A 18 -5.65 8.45 -8.61
C ARG A 18 -4.63 7.31 -8.58
N ILE A 19 -4.15 6.99 -7.38
CA ILE A 19 -3.19 5.94 -7.14
C ILE A 19 -3.93 4.67 -6.73
N LEU A 20 -3.70 3.59 -7.49
CA LEU A 20 -4.18 2.25 -7.19
C LEU A 20 -3.04 1.40 -6.64
N TYR A 21 -3.37 0.60 -5.64
CA TYR A 21 -2.52 -0.42 -5.06
C TYR A 21 -3.01 -1.79 -5.51
N ILE A 22 -2.16 -2.51 -6.22
CA ILE A 22 -2.48 -3.82 -6.78
C ILE A 22 -1.74 -4.88 -5.97
N LYS A 23 -2.46 -5.91 -5.56
CA LYS A 23 -1.92 -7.08 -4.86
C LYS A 23 -2.19 -8.34 -5.67
N ASN A 24 -1.47 -9.40 -5.30
CA ASN A 24 -1.60 -10.74 -5.89
C ASN A 24 -1.17 -10.81 -7.36
N LEU A 25 -0.27 -9.92 -7.78
CA LEU A 25 0.28 -9.94 -9.14
C LEU A 25 1.17 -11.19 -9.35
N PRO A 26 1.13 -11.79 -10.55
CA PRO A 26 2.09 -12.81 -10.95
C PRO A 26 3.53 -12.29 -10.84
N TYR A 27 4.45 -13.10 -10.33
CA TYR A 27 5.86 -12.68 -10.17
C TYR A 27 6.60 -12.51 -11.50
N LYS A 28 6.05 -13.06 -12.58
CA LYS A 28 6.61 -12.96 -13.93
C LYS A 28 6.07 -11.78 -14.74
N ILE A 29 5.15 -10.98 -14.18
CA ILE A 29 4.53 -9.90 -14.93
C ILE A 29 5.54 -8.78 -15.22
N THR A 30 5.54 -8.31 -16.46
CA THR A 30 6.43 -7.23 -16.90
C THR A 30 5.74 -5.87 -16.75
N SER A 31 6.54 -4.80 -16.69
CA SER A 31 6.00 -3.43 -16.69
C SER A 31 5.21 -3.13 -17.98
N SER A 32 5.64 -3.67 -19.13
CA SER A 32 4.95 -3.51 -20.41
C SER A 32 3.53 -4.08 -20.37
N GLU A 33 3.35 -5.31 -19.89
CA GLU A 33 2.02 -5.91 -19.75
C GLU A 33 1.12 -5.10 -18.81
N MET A 34 1.68 -4.52 -17.75
CA MET A 34 0.94 -3.64 -16.86
C MET A 34 0.43 -2.39 -17.60
N TYR A 35 1.25 -1.77 -18.47
CA TYR A 35 0.80 -0.65 -19.29
C TYR A 35 -0.29 -1.06 -20.28
N GLU A 36 -0.21 -2.26 -20.86
CA GLU A 36 -1.24 -2.74 -21.80
C GLU A 36 -2.58 -3.06 -21.11
N ILE A 37 -2.53 -3.62 -19.91
CA ILE A 37 -3.74 -3.99 -19.16
C ILE A 37 -4.41 -2.73 -18.58
N PHE A 38 -3.64 -1.91 -17.87
CA PHE A 38 -4.16 -0.73 -17.17
C PHE A 38 -4.35 0.46 -18.10
N GLY A 39 -3.60 0.56 -19.20
CA GLY A 39 -3.70 1.66 -20.17
C GLY A 39 -5.01 1.68 -20.94
N LYS A 40 -5.76 0.57 -20.95
CA LYS A 40 -7.11 0.49 -21.56
C LYS A 40 -8.13 1.38 -20.87
N PHE A 41 -7.91 1.70 -19.59
CA PHE A 41 -8.86 2.48 -18.79
C PHE A 41 -8.56 3.98 -18.79
N GLY A 42 -7.34 4.38 -19.12
CA GLY A 42 -6.94 5.78 -19.12
C GLY A 42 -5.44 6.01 -19.21
N ALA A 43 -5.05 7.28 -19.22
CA ALA A 43 -3.65 7.68 -19.30
C ALA A 43 -2.91 7.40 -17.98
N ILE A 44 -1.86 6.59 -18.05
CA ILE A 44 -1.04 6.23 -16.90
C ILE A 44 0.13 7.21 -16.78
N ARG A 45 0.25 7.81 -15.60
CA ARG A 45 1.35 8.70 -15.24
C ARG A 45 2.61 7.92 -14.85
N GLN A 46 2.45 6.89 -14.02
CA GLN A 46 3.56 6.06 -13.56
C GLN A 46 3.09 4.69 -13.06
N ILE A 47 3.87 3.64 -13.36
CA ILE A 47 3.74 2.32 -12.72
C ILE A 47 5.01 2.04 -11.92
N ARG A 48 4.84 1.57 -10.68
CA ARG A 48 5.94 1.07 -9.83
C ARG A 48 5.62 -0.36 -9.40
N VAL A 49 6.44 -1.30 -9.82
CA VAL A 49 6.31 -2.71 -9.44
C VAL A 49 7.25 -2.99 -8.27
N GLY A 50 6.75 -3.66 -7.23
CA GLY A 50 7.56 -4.08 -6.09
C GLY A 50 8.51 -5.21 -6.48
N SER A 51 9.81 -4.96 -6.36
CA SER A 51 10.88 -5.92 -6.72
C SER A 51 11.48 -6.64 -5.51
N THR A 52 11.36 -6.09 -4.29
CA THR A 52 11.87 -6.69 -3.06
C THR A 52 11.02 -7.91 -2.66
N ASN A 53 11.62 -8.91 -1.99
CA ASN A 53 10.92 -10.12 -1.51
C ASN A 53 9.61 -9.82 -0.77
N GLU A 54 9.57 -8.75 0.02
CA GLU A 54 8.40 -8.36 0.82
C GLU A 54 7.32 -7.62 0.01
N THR A 55 7.72 -6.99 -1.11
CA THR A 55 6.84 -6.22 -2.00
C THR A 55 6.52 -6.97 -3.30
N ARG A 56 7.08 -8.16 -3.50
CA ARG A 56 6.93 -8.93 -4.74
C ARG A 56 5.47 -9.32 -4.95
N GLY A 57 4.97 -9.12 -6.17
CA GLY A 57 3.55 -9.34 -6.47
C GLY A 57 2.64 -8.20 -5.98
N THR A 58 3.22 -7.03 -5.68
CA THR A 58 2.49 -5.79 -5.47
C THR A 58 2.95 -4.73 -6.46
N ALA A 59 2.05 -3.81 -6.81
CA ALA A 59 2.38 -2.67 -7.67
C ALA A 59 1.54 -1.45 -7.32
N PHE A 60 2.07 -0.28 -7.66
CA PHE A 60 1.36 0.99 -7.63
C PHE A 60 1.18 1.49 -9.05
N VAL A 61 -0.05 1.82 -9.42
CA VAL A 61 -0.38 2.45 -10.70
C VAL A 61 -0.95 3.82 -10.41
N VAL A 62 -0.37 4.84 -11.04
CA VAL A 62 -0.78 6.24 -10.92
C VAL A 62 -1.40 6.66 -12.24
N TYR A 63 -2.69 7.00 -12.22
CA TYR A 63 -3.37 7.59 -13.37
C TYR A 63 -3.25 9.11 -13.36
N GLU A 64 -3.35 9.72 -14.54
CA GLU A 64 -3.49 11.17 -14.68
C GLU A 64 -4.84 11.64 -14.13
N ASP A 65 -5.93 10.93 -14.48
CA ASP A 65 -7.31 11.24 -14.07
C ASP A 65 -7.82 10.30 -12.95
N ILE A 66 -8.65 10.84 -12.05
CA ILE A 66 -9.23 10.11 -10.92
C ILE A 66 -10.40 9.22 -11.31
N TYR A 67 -11.18 9.61 -12.33
CA TYR A 67 -12.28 8.83 -12.88
C TYR A 67 -11.77 7.58 -13.61
N ASP A 68 -10.64 7.69 -14.30
CA ASP A 68 -9.96 6.55 -14.95
C ASP A 68 -9.48 5.54 -13.91
N ALA A 69 -8.88 6.02 -12.82
CA ALA A 69 -8.49 5.18 -11.69
C ALA A 69 -9.69 4.47 -11.05
N LYS A 70 -10.82 5.16 -10.89
CA LYS A 70 -12.07 4.54 -10.41
C LYS A 70 -12.53 3.42 -11.33
N ASN A 71 -12.60 3.71 -12.63
CA ASN A 71 -13.05 2.77 -13.64
C ASN A 71 -12.15 1.52 -13.67
N ALA A 72 -10.84 1.72 -13.63
CA ALA A 72 -9.87 0.63 -13.54
C ALA A 72 -10.04 -0.20 -12.26
N CYS A 73 -10.26 0.43 -11.11
CA CYS A 73 -10.45 -0.28 -9.85
C CYS A 73 -11.67 -1.21 -9.87
N GLU A 74 -12.80 -0.76 -10.44
CA GLU A 74 -14.04 -1.54 -10.51
C GLU A 74 -13.93 -2.73 -11.46
N HIS A 75 -13.25 -2.56 -12.60
CA HIS A 75 -13.17 -3.61 -13.62
C HIS A 75 -11.98 -4.57 -13.44
N MET A 76 -10.87 -4.10 -12.87
CA MET A 76 -9.66 -4.92 -12.70
C MET A 76 -9.66 -5.69 -11.38
N SER A 77 -10.52 -5.34 -10.43
CA SER A 77 -10.67 -6.10 -9.19
C SER A 77 -11.26 -7.48 -9.51
N GLY A 78 -10.54 -8.55 -9.18
CA GLY A 78 -10.94 -9.92 -9.52
C GLY A 78 -10.60 -10.32 -10.96
N PHE A 79 -9.82 -9.53 -11.70
CA PHE A 79 -9.36 -9.95 -13.03
C PHE A 79 -8.34 -11.09 -12.91
N ASN A 80 -8.51 -12.15 -13.70
CA ASN A 80 -7.60 -13.31 -13.69
C ASN A 80 -6.41 -13.07 -14.62
N VAL A 81 -5.21 -12.99 -14.05
CA VAL A 81 -3.95 -12.96 -14.78
C VAL A 81 -3.11 -14.16 -14.37
N SER A 82 -2.81 -15.05 -15.32
CA SER A 82 -1.98 -16.24 -15.10
C SER A 82 -2.46 -17.13 -13.93
N ASN A 83 -3.77 -17.43 -13.87
CA ASN A 83 -4.42 -18.17 -12.78
C ASN A 83 -4.36 -17.49 -11.41
N ARG A 84 -4.18 -16.17 -11.38
CA ARG A 84 -4.24 -15.37 -10.15
C ARG A 84 -5.22 -14.22 -10.32
N TYR A 85 -6.14 -14.11 -9.36
CA TYR A 85 -7.10 -13.03 -9.31
C TYR A 85 -6.45 -11.79 -8.69
N LEU A 86 -6.39 -10.71 -9.45
CA LEU A 86 -5.83 -9.44 -8.99
C LEU A 86 -6.73 -8.82 -7.94
N VAL A 87 -6.11 -8.21 -6.93
CA VAL A 87 -6.83 -7.40 -5.93
C VAL A 87 -6.39 -5.96 -6.12
N VAL A 88 -7.33 -5.10 -6.52
CA VAL A 88 -7.07 -3.68 -6.78
C VAL A 88 -7.75 -2.86 -5.70
N LEU A 89 -6.98 -1.99 -5.05
CA LEU A 89 -7.43 -1.17 -3.93
C LEU A 89 -7.03 0.29 -4.17
N TYR A 90 -7.80 1.25 -3.67
CA TYR A 90 -7.34 2.63 -3.64
C TYR A 90 -6.17 2.79 -2.67
N TYR A 91 -5.22 3.63 -3.05
CA TYR A 91 -4.12 3.98 -2.17
C TYR A 91 -4.60 4.81 -0.97
N GLN A 92 -4.41 4.24 0.22
CA GLN A 92 -4.70 4.90 1.49
C GLN A 92 -3.39 5.37 2.13
N ALA A 93 -3.10 6.66 2.02
CA ALA A 93 -1.89 7.29 2.55
C ALA A 93 -1.68 6.98 4.05
N THR A 94 -2.74 7.05 4.85
CA THR A 94 -2.73 6.77 6.30
C THR A 94 -2.26 5.35 6.63
N LYS A 95 -2.60 4.35 5.80
CA LYS A 95 -2.12 2.97 6.00
C LYS A 95 -0.70 2.76 5.51
N ALA A 96 -0.29 3.48 4.45
CA ALA A 96 1.08 3.44 3.95
C ALA A 96 2.08 4.05 4.95
N TYR A 97 1.76 5.19 5.55
CA TYR A 97 2.63 5.85 6.54
C TYR A 97 2.82 5.02 7.81
N LYS A 98 1.79 4.30 8.28
CA LYS A 98 1.94 3.41 9.46
C LYS A 98 3.00 2.33 9.27
N ARG A 99 3.11 1.74 8.06
CA ARG A 99 4.17 0.76 7.76
C ARG A 99 5.54 1.40 7.70
N MET A 100 5.64 2.60 7.14
CA MET A 100 6.90 3.34 7.07
C MET A 100 7.41 3.76 8.45
N ASP A 101 6.51 4.21 9.33
CA ASP A 101 6.82 4.61 10.69
C ASP A 101 7.33 3.42 11.51
N THR A 102 6.71 2.24 11.39
CA THR A 102 7.17 1.04 12.10
C THR A 102 8.55 0.57 11.64
N GLU A 103 8.84 0.63 10.34
CA GLU A 103 10.15 0.19 9.80
C GLU A 103 11.26 1.15 10.21
N LYS A 104 11.06 2.47 10.05
CA LYS A 104 12.03 3.48 10.52
C LYS A 104 12.18 3.50 12.03
N ALA A 105 11.09 3.28 12.78
CA ALA A 105 11.16 3.19 14.24
C ALA A 105 11.93 1.95 14.67
N LYS A 106 11.80 0.82 13.95
CA LYS A 106 12.54 -0.41 14.21
C LYS A 106 14.03 -0.24 13.92
N GLU A 107 14.38 0.34 12.78
CA GLU A 107 15.77 0.61 12.39
C GLU A 107 16.45 1.58 13.38
N ARG A 108 15.75 2.65 13.77
CA ARG A 108 16.23 3.59 14.79
C ARG A 108 16.36 2.94 16.17
N LEU A 109 15.47 2.00 16.51
CA LEU A 109 15.52 1.26 17.76
C LEU A 109 16.69 0.25 17.76
N GLU A 110 16.97 -0.42 16.65
CA GLU A 110 18.12 -1.31 16.48
C GLU A 110 19.43 -0.53 16.57
N GLU A 111 19.52 0.62 15.90
CA GLU A 111 20.71 1.48 15.95
C GLU A 111 20.97 2.03 17.36
N VAL A 112 19.91 2.40 18.10
CA VAL A 112 20.02 2.81 19.51
C VAL A 112 20.38 1.62 20.41
N LYS A 113 19.82 0.44 20.18
CA LYS A 113 20.17 -0.77 20.94
C LYS A 113 21.62 -1.19 20.75
N GLU A 114 22.15 -1.10 19.53
CA GLU A 114 23.56 -1.36 19.24
C GLU A 114 24.47 -0.27 19.83
N ARG A 115 24.12 1.01 19.65
CA ARG A 115 24.91 2.14 20.15
C ARG A 115 25.04 2.14 21.68
N TYR A 116 24.01 1.69 22.40
CA TYR A 116 24.00 1.66 23.87
C TYR A 116 24.17 0.25 24.47
N GLY A 117 24.41 -0.79 23.65
CA GLY A 117 24.67 -2.15 24.13
C GLY A 117 23.55 -2.76 24.99
N ILE A 118 22.29 -2.35 24.79
CA ILE A 118 21.15 -2.77 25.62
C ILE A 118 20.59 -4.11 25.11
N GLY A 119 21.41 -5.16 25.24
CA GLY A 119 21.03 -6.56 25.06
C GLY A 119 20.80 -7.23 26.41
N GLY A 120 19.90 -6.69 27.24
CA GLY A 120 19.59 -7.21 28.57
C GLY A 120 18.14 -7.67 28.65
N ASP A 121 17.95 -8.97 28.85
CA ASP A 121 16.69 -9.64 29.08
C ASP A 121 15.83 -8.93 30.15
N LEU A 122 14.76 -8.27 29.73
CA LEU A 122 13.82 -7.52 30.58
C LEU A 122 12.87 -8.43 31.40
N SER A 123 13.11 -9.75 31.47
CA SER A 123 12.20 -10.67 32.19
C SER A 123 12.38 -10.66 33.71
N LYS A 124 13.44 -10.04 34.26
CA LYS A 124 13.74 -10.09 35.71
C LYS A 124 13.21 -8.93 36.57
N GLN A 125 12.44 -7.99 36.02
CA GLN A 125 11.87 -6.89 36.82
C GLN A 125 10.35 -7.03 37.02
N LYS A 126 9.89 -8.23 37.38
CA LYS A 126 8.58 -8.42 38.02
C LYS A 126 8.78 -8.71 39.51
N MET A 127 8.27 -7.78 40.32
CA MET A 127 7.83 -7.97 41.71
C MET A 127 8.91 -8.25 42.77
N ALA A 128 9.75 -7.25 43.03
CA ALA A 128 10.22 -6.97 44.39
C ALA A 128 9.54 -5.69 44.89
N TYR A 129 8.22 -5.74 45.09
CA TYR A 129 7.47 -4.76 45.87
C TYR A 129 6.34 -5.50 46.56
N THR A 130 6.64 -6.15 47.68
CA THR A 130 5.62 -6.49 48.66
C THR A 130 5.48 -5.28 49.59
N PRO A 131 4.31 -4.63 49.68
CA PRO A 131 4.10 -3.56 50.64
C PRO A 131 4.14 -4.16 52.05
N THR A 132 5.05 -3.67 52.90
CA THR A 132 5.12 -4.04 54.31
C THR A 132 3.83 -3.60 55.01
N PRO A 133 3.12 -4.46 55.77
CA PRO A 133 1.93 -4.03 56.51
C PRO A 133 2.36 -3.16 57.69
N ARG A 134 1.78 -1.95 57.80
CA ARG A 134 1.84 -1.16 59.03
C ARG A 134 0.81 -1.72 60.03
N ARG A 135 1.27 -2.09 61.22
CA ARG A 135 0.43 -2.19 62.42
C ARG A 135 1.22 -1.79 63.65
#